data_AF-A0A6I4SRH2-F1
#
_entry.id   AF-A0A6I4SRH2-F1
#
_cell.length_a   1.000
_cell.length_b   1.000
_cell.length_c   1.000
_cell.angle_alpha   90.00
_cell.angle_beta   90.00
_cell.angle_gamma   90.00
#
_symmetry.space_group_name_H-M   'P 1'
#
loop_
_entity.id
_entity.type
_entity.pdbx_description
1 polymer ?
#
loop_
_entity_poly.entity_id
_entity_poly.type
_entity_poly.pdbx_seq_one_letter_code
_entity_poly.pdbx_strand_id
1 'polypeptide(L)'
;MNLRFAANAAIALALAAALPGCATTPKPSFNSEAAPDAPLGSYRTYAWAFNGAPSGLASPFTFQRVRESLDANLRQAGYTQVAESDADMIVAFTLGARDRVDVTDWGPVAPYYPAYGRAYRYGWAYNYRDVDVRAVTEGSLAFDVFDGQTDHPVWHGIAKADIGSNGASEELIEAATSGLVSRFVEAAR
;
A
#
# COMPACT_ATOMS: atom_id res chain seq x y z
N MET A 1 35.76 -14.21 52.31
CA MET A 1 34.43 -14.59 51.80
C MET A 1 34.16 -13.85 50.49
N ASN A 2 34.76 -14.37 49.41
CA ASN A 2 34.35 -14.39 48.00
C ASN A 2 33.80 -13.11 47.31
N LEU A 3 34.72 -12.20 46.93
CA LEU A 3 34.54 -11.21 45.85
C LEU A 3 34.20 -11.83 44.47
N ARG A 4 34.30 -13.16 44.34
CA ARG A 4 34.02 -13.91 43.10
C ARG A 4 32.52 -14.14 42.84
N PHE A 5 31.64 -13.93 43.83
CA PHE A 5 30.19 -14.10 43.64
C PHE A 5 29.50 -12.87 43.05
N ALA A 6 30.02 -11.66 43.28
CA ALA A 6 29.44 -10.43 42.74
C ALA A 6 29.68 -10.28 41.22
N ALA A 7 30.83 -10.74 40.72
CA ALA A 7 31.16 -10.69 39.30
C ALA A 7 30.28 -11.62 38.44
N ASN A 8 29.88 -12.78 38.99
CA ASN A 8 29.07 -13.75 38.26
C ASN A 8 27.57 -13.38 38.25
N ALA A 9 27.09 -12.59 39.22
CA ALA A 9 25.72 -12.10 39.24
C ALA A 9 25.49 -10.95 38.24
N ALA A 10 26.51 -10.14 37.96
CA ALA A 10 26.41 -9.03 37.01
C ALA A 10 26.37 -9.49 35.55
N ILE A 11 26.96 -10.65 35.23
CA ILE A 11 26.97 -11.20 33.86
C ILE A 11 25.64 -11.90 33.52
N ALA A 12 24.94 -12.45 34.52
CA ALA A 12 23.64 -13.09 34.31
C ALA A 12 22.49 -12.08 34.08
N LEU A 13 22.64 -10.82 34.53
CA LEU A 13 21.59 -9.80 34.40
C LEU A 13 21.70 -8.97 33.11
N ALA A 14 22.86 -9.00 32.42
CA ALA A 14 23.08 -8.30 31.16
C ALA A 14 22.58 -9.07 29.92
N LEU A 15 22.23 -10.35 30.05
CA LEU A 15 21.76 -11.19 28.93
C LEU A 15 20.22 -11.25 28.80
N ALA A 16 19.48 -10.48 29.62
CA ALA A 16 18.02 -10.45 29.61
C ALA A 16 17.42 -9.29 28.77
N ALA A 17 18.25 -8.46 28.14
CA ALA A 17 17.80 -7.23 27.47
C ALA A 17 18.12 -7.21 25.98
N ALA A 18 17.49 -8.10 25.20
CA ALA A 18 17.19 -7.91 23.78
C ALA A 18 16.50 -9.15 23.18
N LEU A 19 15.28 -9.44 23.61
CA LEU A 19 14.37 -10.14 22.71
C LEU A 19 13.62 -9.05 21.95
N PRO A 20 13.99 -8.70 20.70
CA PRO A 20 13.06 -7.96 19.85
C PRO A 20 11.82 -8.84 19.77
N GLY A 21 10.74 -8.42 20.43
CA GLY A 21 9.46 -9.08 20.31
C GLY A 21 9.09 -9.02 18.83
N CYS A 22 9.14 -10.15 18.14
CA CYS A 22 8.62 -10.27 16.79
C CYS A 22 7.11 -10.05 16.87
N ALA A 23 6.67 -8.79 16.80
CA ALA A 23 5.31 -8.48 16.42
C ALA A 23 5.08 -9.16 15.06
N THR A 24 4.12 -10.08 15.02
CA THR A 24 3.81 -10.77 13.77
C THR A 24 2.95 -9.85 12.94
N THR A 25 3.57 -9.06 12.09
CA THR A 25 2.86 -8.15 11.19
C THR A 25 2.07 -8.96 10.18
N PRO A 26 0.76 -8.70 10.02
CA PRO A 26 -0.03 -9.33 8.98
C PRO A 26 0.68 -9.15 7.65
N LYS A 27 0.96 -10.25 6.94
CA LYS A 27 1.66 -10.19 5.66
C LYS A 27 0.66 -9.90 4.55
N PRO A 28 0.81 -8.80 3.81
CA PRO A 28 -0.04 -8.57 2.66
C PRO A 28 0.17 -9.64 1.60
N SER A 29 -0.92 -10.07 0.98
CA SER A 29 -0.89 -10.78 -0.31
C SER A 29 -0.91 -9.75 -1.43
N PHE A 30 -0.35 -10.11 -2.58
CA PHE A 30 -0.18 -9.18 -3.70
C PHE A 30 -0.60 -9.81 -5.02
N ASN A 31 -1.20 -9.00 -5.88
CA ASN A 31 -1.41 -9.29 -7.30
C ASN A 31 -1.00 -8.06 -8.12
N SER A 32 -0.45 -8.25 -9.32
CA SER A 32 -0.10 -7.14 -10.21
C SER A 32 -0.08 -7.57 -11.67
N GLU A 33 -0.39 -6.63 -12.54
CA GLU A 33 -0.38 -6.79 -13.99
C GLU A 33 0.21 -5.55 -14.67
N ALA A 34 0.85 -5.77 -15.82
CA ALA A 34 1.39 -4.73 -16.67
C ALA A 34 0.73 -4.81 -18.04
N ALA A 35 0.53 -3.67 -18.70
CA ALA A 35 0.12 -3.67 -20.09
C ALA A 35 1.25 -4.27 -20.96
N PRO A 36 0.96 -5.18 -21.92
CA PRO A 36 1.98 -5.94 -22.65
C PRO A 36 3.03 -5.08 -23.37
N ASP A 37 2.63 -3.92 -23.87
CA ASP A 37 3.47 -3.03 -24.67
C ASP A 37 3.92 -1.76 -23.91
N ALA A 38 3.69 -1.70 -22.58
CA ALA A 38 4.06 -0.54 -21.79
C ALA A 38 5.58 -0.45 -21.60
N PRO A 39 6.21 0.71 -21.90
CA PRO A 39 7.65 0.89 -21.75
C PRO A 39 8.03 1.22 -20.29
N LEU A 40 7.61 0.40 -19.33
CA LEU A 40 7.74 0.65 -17.89
C LEU A 40 9.19 0.97 -17.47
N GLY A 41 10.17 0.31 -18.10
CA GLY A 41 11.59 0.52 -17.82
C GLY A 41 12.14 1.89 -18.25
N SER A 42 11.40 2.65 -19.06
CA SER A 42 11.79 3.99 -19.50
C SER A 42 11.40 5.11 -18.52
N TYR A 43 10.38 4.88 -17.70
CA TYR A 43 9.82 5.88 -16.81
C TYR A 43 10.73 6.19 -15.60
N ARG A 44 10.89 7.48 -15.25
CA ARG A 44 11.75 7.93 -14.15
C ARG A 44 11.09 8.95 -13.24
N THR A 45 10.11 9.68 -13.75
CA THR A 45 9.42 10.72 -13.01
C THR A 45 7.95 10.39 -12.83
N TYR A 46 7.36 10.85 -11.74
CA TYR A 46 5.94 10.65 -11.48
C TYR A 46 5.26 11.91 -10.95
N ALA A 47 3.95 11.98 -11.14
CA ALA A 47 3.07 12.91 -10.46
C ALA A 47 1.83 12.17 -9.94
N TRP A 48 1.23 12.70 -8.89
CA TRP A 48 0.00 12.14 -8.35
C TRP A 48 -1.22 12.61 -9.15
N ALA A 49 -2.14 11.69 -9.46
CA ALA A 49 -3.42 12.01 -10.11
C ALA A 49 -4.30 12.96 -9.29
N PHE A 50 -4.06 13.05 -7.98
CA PHE A 50 -4.79 13.90 -7.05
C PHE A 50 -3.85 14.53 -6.01
N ASN A 51 -4.21 15.72 -5.52
CA ASN A 51 -3.42 16.47 -4.53
C ASN A 51 -3.84 16.21 -3.07
N GLY A 52 -4.90 15.45 -2.84
CA GLY A 52 -5.42 15.21 -1.50
C GLY A 52 -6.41 14.06 -1.45
N ALA A 53 -6.83 13.74 -0.22
CA ALA A 53 -7.78 12.68 0.07
C ALA A 53 -9.14 12.97 -0.58
N PRO A 54 -9.72 12.05 -1.38
CA PRO A 54 -11.06 12.23 -1.90
C PRO A 54 -12.09 12.46 -0.79
N SER A 55 -13.07 13.32 -1.05
CA SER A 55 -14.18 13.58 -0.13
C SER A 55 -14.96 12.29 0.16
N GLY A 56 -15.33 12.07 1.43
CA GLY A 56 -16.05 10.87 1.86
C GLY A 56 -15.16 9.74 2.39
N LEU A 57 -13.83 9.96 2.52
CA LEU A 57 -12.91 8.92 3.00
C LEU A 57 -13.14 8.69 4.48
N ALA A 58 -13.24 7.42 4.86
CA ALA A 58 -13.40 7.04 6.26
C ALA A 58 -12.23 7.54 7.13
N SER A 59 -11.02 7.60 6.57
CA SER A 59 -9.83 8.09 7.27
C SER A 59 -8.90 8.89 6.35
N PRO A 60 -8.91 10.24 6.42
CA PRO A 60 -7.96 11.07 5.68
C PRO A 60 -6.51 10.89 6.17
N PHE A 61 -6.31 10.53 7.43
CA PHE A 61 -4.98 10.27 7.99
C PHE A 61 -4.34 9.00 7.43
N THR A 62 -5.12 7.92 7.27
CA THR A 62 -4.62 6.68 6.65
C THR A 62 -4.23 6.92 5.20
N PHE A 63 -5.05 7.69 4.47
CA PHE A 63 -4.72 8.09 3.11
C PHE A 63 -3.40 8.85 3.02
N GLN A 64 -3.19 9.84 3.90
CA GLN A 64 -1.96 10.61 3.94
C GLN A 64 -0.74 9.70 4.21
N ARG A 65 -0.83 8.81 5.21
CA ARG A 65 0.26 7.87 5.55
C ARG A 65 0.60 6.94 4.40
N VAL A 66 -0.40 6.41 3.70
CA VAL A 66 -0.20 5.56 2.52
C VAL A 66 0.50 6.34 1.41
N ARG A 67 0.06 7.57 1.14
CA ARG A 67 0.69 8.43 0.14
C ARG A 67 2.16 8.70 0.48
N GLU A 68 2.44 9.10 1.71
CA GLU A 68 3.80 9.40 2.19
C GLU A 68 4.70 8.17 2.11
N SER A 69 4.18 6.99 2.44
CA SER A 69 4.92 5.72 2.34
C SER A 69 5.16 5.30 0.89
N LEU A 70 4.19 5.49 -0.03
CA LEU A 70 4.39 5.28 -1.47
C LEU A 70 5.44 6.25 -2.04
N ASP A 71 5.37 7.54 -1.69
CA ASP A 71 6.34 8.56 -2.09
C ASP A 71 7.76 8.19 -1.63
N ALA A 72 7.90 7.75 -0.37
CA ALA A 72 9.17 7.31 0.19
C ALA A 72 9.75 6.10 -0.55
N ASN A 73 8.92 5.08 -0.81
CA ASN A 73 9.34 3.87 -1.51
C ASN A 73 9.69 4.12 -2.98
N LEU A 74 8.90 4.93 -3.70
CA LEU A 74 9.21 5.34 -5.08
C LEU A 74 10.52 6.12 -5.16
N ARG A 75 10.74 7.05 -4.23
CA ARG A 75 12.00 7.82 -4.13
C ARG A 75 13.18 6.91 -3.82
N GLN A 76 13.02 5.94 -2.94
CA GLN A 76 14.06 4.95 -2.63
C GLN A 76 14.39 4.05 -3.84
N ALA A 77 13.38 3.76 -4.67
CA ALA A 77 13.56 3.04 -5.93
C ALA A 77 14.16 3.89 -7.06
N GLY A 78 14.38 5.20 -6.83
CA GLY A 78 15.04 6.10 -7.79
C GLY A 78 14.09 6.93 -8.65
N TYR A 79 12.78 6.89 -8.41
CA TYR A 79 11.81 7.73 -9.10
C TYR A 79 11.73 9.13 -8.47
N THR A 80 11.51 10.16 -9.29
CA THR A 80 11.44 11.56 -8.83
C THR A 80 10.04 12.13 -9.03
N GLN A 81 9.47 12.73 -8.00
CA GLN A 81 8.20 13.45 -8.13
C GLN A 81 8.42 14.78 -8.85
N VAL A 82 7.62 15.08 -9.87
CA VAL A 82 7.67 16.31 -10.67
C VAL A 82 6.27 16.91 -10.85
N ALA A 83 6.18 18.07 -11.52
CA ALA A 83 4.88 18.62 -11.94
C ALA A 83 4.23 17.67 -12.96
N GLU A 84 2.90 17.57 -12.94
CA GLU A 84 2.16 16.64 -13.81
C GLU A 84 2.48 16.81 -15.30
N SER A 85 2.72 18.04 -15.76
CA SER A 85 3.08 18.34 -17.16
C SER A 85 4.40 17.71 -17.60
N ASP A 86 5.27 17.39 -16.65
CA ASP A 86 6.65 16.95 -16.88
C ASP A 86 6.85 15.48 -16.48
N ALA A 87 5.79 14.81 -16.00
CA ALA A 87 5.87 13.46 -15.46
C ALA A 87 5.79 12.39 -16.56
N ASP A 88 6.66 11.38 -16.47
CA ASP A 88 6.58 10.19 -17.32
C ASP A 88 5.37 9.31 -16.94
N MET A 89 5.00 9.34 -15.66
CA MET A 89 3.92 8.55 -15.09
C MET A 89 2.98 9.38 -14.24
N ILE A 90 1.69 9.10 -14.36
CA ILE A 90 0.71 9.53 -13.37
C ILE A 90 0.40 8.34 -12.47
N VAL A 91 0.50 8.54 -11.16
CA VAL A 91 0.23 7.48 -10.17
C VAL A 91 -1.00 7.81 -9.32
N ALA A 92 -1.73 6.77 -8.97
CA ALA A 92 -2.92 6.84 -8.13
C ALA A 92 -2.97 5.67 -7.16
N PHE A 93 -3.72 5.82 -6.07
CA PHE A 93 -4.01 4.70 -5.19
C PHE A 93 -5.44 4.77 -4.65
N THR A 94 -5.99 3.61 -4.34
CA THR A 94 -7.32 3.47 -3.73
C THR A 94 -7.23 2.61 -2.48
N LEU A 95 -7.94 3.05 -1.43
CA LEU A 95 -8.11 2.29 -0.19
C LEU A 95 -9.52 1.70 -0.13
N GLY A 96 -9.61 0.40 0.15
CA GLY A 96 -10.88 -0.28 0.39
C GLY A 96 -10.82 -1.10 1.68
N ALA A 97 -11.89 -1.07 2.46
CA ALA A 97 -12.10 -1.95 3.60
C ALA A 97 -13.51 -2.54 3.51
N ARG A 98 -13.66 -3.85 3.73
CA ARG A 98 -14.97 -4.52 3.76
C ARG A 98 -15.08 -5.42 4.98
N ASP A 99 -16.17 -5.24 5.75
CA ASP A 99 -16.49 -6.14 6.87
C ASP A 99 -16.94 -7.49 6.33
N ARG A 100 -16.41 -8.55 6.91
CA ARG A 100 -16.73 -9.92 6.54
C ARG A 100 -17.92 -10.42 7.35
N VAL A 101 -19.13 -10.37 6.78
CA VAL A 101 -20.35 -10.97 7.37
C VAL A 101 -20.95 -11.98 6.38
N ASP A 102 -21.27 -13.17 6.87
CA ASP A 102 -21.88 -14.25 6.09
C ASP A 102 -23.36 -13.94 5.77
N VAL A 103 -23.86 -14.54 4.68
CA VAL A 103 -25.26 -14.55 4.17
C VAL A 103 -25.54 -13.65 2.95
N THR A 104 -26.32 -14.27 2.04
CA THR A 104 -26.89 -13.84 0.75
C THR A 104 -27.43 -12.41 0.72
N ASP A 105 -26.86 -11.54 -0.12
CA ASP A 105 -27.64 -10.55 -0.89
C ASP A 105 -26.87 -9.94 -2.07
N TRP A 106 -27.65 -9.50 -3.05
CA TRP A 106 -27.34 -8.79 -4.27
C TRP A 106 -27.24 -7.28 -4.00
N GLY A 107 -26.07 -6.64 -4.18
CA GLY A 107 -26.02 -5.18 -4.08
C GLY A 107 -24.64 -4.54 -4.28
N PRO A 108 -24.56 -3.36 -4.93
CA PRO A 108 -23.32 -2.75 -5.39
C PRO A 108 -22.58 -2.01 -4.27
N VAL A 109 -21.30 -2.31 -4.10
CA VAL A 109 -20.40 -1.49 -3.28
C VAL A 109 -19.85 -0.38 -4.19
N ALA A 110 -20.09 0.86 -3.82
CA ALA A 110 -19.83 2.03 -4.65
C ALA A 110 -18.32 2.21 -4.99
N PRO A 111 -17.99 2.65 -6.22
CA PRO A 111 -16.61 3.00 -6.59
C PRO A 111 -16.13 4.19 -5.77
N TYR A 112 -14.89 4.10 -5.29
CA TYR A 112 -14.23 5.15 -4.53
C TYR A 112 -13.62 6.26 -5.42
N TYR A 113 -14.29 6.58 -6.54
CA TYR A 113 -13.90 7.67 -7.44
C TYR A 113 -15.04 8.70 -7.51
N PRO A 114 -14.82 9.98 -7.13
CA PRO A 114 -15.85 11.01 -7.17
C PRO A 114 -16.40 11.22 -8.59
N ALA A 115 -17.71 11.32 -8.70
CA ALA A 115 -18.45 11.49 -9.97
C ALA A 115 -18.26 12.86 -10.67
N TYR A 116 -17.41 13.75 -10.16
CA TYR A 116 -17.19 15.08 -10.75
C TYR A 116 -15.74 15.54 -10.59
N GLY A 117 -15.04 15.73 -11.72
CA GLY A 117 -13.70 16.32 -11.79
C GLY A 117 -12.65 15.44 -12.47
N ARG A 118 -11.43 15.99 -12.59
CA ARG A 118 -10.19 15.48 -13.24
C ARG A 118 -9.89 13.97 -12.99
N ALA A 119 -10.47 13.37 -11.96
CA ALA A 119 -10.49 11.94 -11.63
C ALA A 119 -11.19 11.03 -12.68
N TYR A 120 -12.03 11.58 -13.57
CA TYR A 120 -12.64 10.82 -14.66
C TYR A 120 -11.65 10.36 -15.75
N ARG A 121 -10.47 10.99 -15.83
CA ARG A 121 -9.46 10.72 -16.87
C ARG A 121 -8.79 9.34 -16.71
N TYR A 122 -8.73 8.82 -15.47
CA TYR A 122 -7.94 7.64 -15.12
C TYR A 122 -8.78 6.50 -14.49
N GLY A 123 -10.10 6.52 -14.67
CA GLY A 123 -11.03 5.65 -13.95
C GLY A 123 -10.93 4.17 -14.34
N TRP A 124 -10.53 3.32 -13.39
CA TRP A 124 -10.75 1.86 -13.44
C TRP A 124 -11.44 1.40 -12.15
N ALA A 125 -12.51 0.62 -12.31
CA ALA A 125 -13.27 0.01 -11.22
C ALA A 125 -13.11 -1.51 -11.31
N TYR A 126 -12.22 -2.09 -10.50
CA TYR A 126 -12.11 -3.54 -10.38
C TYR A 126 -12.69 -4.04 -9.06
N ASN A 127 -13.53 -5.08 -9.18
CA ASN A 127 -14.12 -5.83 -8.09
C ASN A 127 -13.27 -7.08 -7.83
N TYR A 128 -12.74 -7.24 -6.62
CA TYR A 128 -12.03 -8.45 -6.20
C TYR A 128 -12.83 -9.20 -5.13
N ARG A 129 -12.92 -10.53 -5.28
CA ARG A 129 -13.47 -11.47 -4.29
C ARG A 129 -12.53 -12.68 -4.17
N ASP A 130 -12.20 -13.08 -2.94
CA ASP A 130 -11.80 -14.43 -2.56
C ASP A 130 -12.14 -14.70 -1.07
N VAL A 131 -12.39 -15.97 -0.73
CA VAL A 131 -13.08 -16.50 0.48
C VAL A 131 -12.07 -17.26 1.37
N ASP A 132 -11.97 -17.06 2.71
CA ASP A 132 -12.30 -18.08 3.76
C ASP A 132 -12.35 -17.55 5.25
N VAL A 133 -13.08 -18.20 6.15
CA VAL A 133 -13.72 -17.73 7.42
C VAL A 133 -12.79 -17.31 8.61
N ARG A 134 -12.92 -16.04 9.09
CA ARG A 134 -12.79 -15.54 10.48
C ARG A 134 -13.23 -14.06 10.56
N ALA A 135 -13.64 -13.53 11.73
CA ALA A 135 -14.09 -12.14 11.90
C ALA A 135 -12.92 -11.14 11.86
N VAL A 136 -12.50 -10.76 10.66
CA VAL A 136 -11.48 -9.74 10.35
C VAL A 136 -11.98 -8.89 9.18
N THR A 137 -11.65 -7.60 9.16
CA THR A 137 -11.93 -6.71 8.01
C THR A 137 -10.78 -6.88 7.01
N GLU A 138 -11.08 -7.19 5.74
CA GLU A 138 -10.05 -7.22 4.69
C GLU A 138 -9.77 -5.79 4.24
N GLY A 139 -8.55 -5.32 4.46
CA GLY A 139 -8.02 -4.09 3.89
C GLY A 139 -7.41 -4.36 2.52
N SER A 140 -7.63 -3.45 1.58
CA SER A 140 -7.05 -3.47 0.24
C SER A 140 -6.45 -2.11 -0.11
N LEU A 141 -5.28 -2.16 -0.73
CA LEU A 141 -4.57 -1.02 -1.30
C LEU A 141 -4.28 -1.31 -2.77
N ALA A 142 -4.95 -0.60 -3.68
CA ALA A 142 -4.61 -0.60 -5.09
C ALA A 142 -3.62 0.54 -5.38
N PHE A 143 -2.61 0.28 -6.21
CA PHE A 143 -1.68 1.25 -6.76
C PHE A 143 -1.72 1.14 -8.29
N ASP A 144 -2.03 2.25 -8.93
CA ASP A 144 -2.26 2.33 -10.38
C ASP A 144 -1.25 3.29 -10.99
N VAL A 145 -0.66 2.90 -12.12
CA VAL A 145 0.29 3.70 -12.89
C VAL A 145 -0.26 3.87 -14.30
N PHE A 146 -0.30 5.13 -14.74
CA PHE A 146 -0.73 5.56 -16.06
C PHE A 146 0.43 6.23 -16.79
N ASP A 147 0.47 6.09 -18.10
CA ASP A 147 1.41 6.80 -18.95
C ASP A 147 1.12 8.32 -18.91
N GLY A 148 2.15 9.13 -18.67
CA GLY A 148 2.01 10.58 -18.47
C GLY A 148 1.56 11.36 -19.71
N GLN A 149 1.73 10.80 -20.90
CA GLN A 149 1.37 11.44 -22.17
C GLN A 149 -0.03 11.04 -22.64
N THR A 150 -0.34 9.74 -22.52
CA THR A 150 -1.56 9.13 -23.09
C THR A 150 -2.65 8.86 -22.06
N ASP A 151 -2.32 8.89 -20.77
CA ASP A 151 -3.21 8.52 -19.66
C ASP A 151 -3.67 7.07 -19.65
N HIS A 152 -3.10 6.23 -20.51
CA HIS A 152 -3.45 4.83 -20.56
C HIS A 152 -2.88 4.12 -19.33
N PRO A 153 -3.63 3.17 -18.72
CA PRO A 153 -3.10 2.35 -17.65
C PRO A 153 -1.95 1.50 -18.20
N VAL A 154 -0.82 1.52 -17.51
CA VAL A 154 0.39 0.78 -17.91
C VAL A 154 0.78 -0.27 -16.89
N TRP A 155 0.39 -0.08 -15.62
CA TRP A 155 0.60 -1.05 -14.56
C TRP A 155 -0.45 -0.91 -13.47
N HIS A 156 -0.84 -2.03 -12.89
CA HIS A 156 -1.78 -2.11 -11.78
C HIS A 156 -1.27 -3.12 -10.75
N GLY A 157 -1.37 -2.78 -9.46
CA GLY A 157 -1.06 -3.69 -8.38
C GLY A 157 -1.99 -3.53 -7.19
N ILE A 158 -2.28 -4.63 -6.51
CA ILE A 158 -3.11 -4.65 -5.30
C ILE A 158 -2.40 -5.43 -4.20
N ALA A 159 -2.40 -4.82 -3.01
CA ALA A 159 -2.06 -5.47 -1.76
C ALA A 159 -3.34 -5.70 -0.93
N LYS A 160 -3.47 -6.89 -0.32
CA LYS A 160 -4.58 -7.22 0.57
C LYS A 160 -4.07 -7.79 1.89
N ALA A 161 -4.65 -7.37 3.01
CA ALA A 161 -4.32 -7.88 4.33
C ALA A 161 -5.49 -7.75 5.30
N ASP A 162 -5.51 -8.62 6.32
CA ASP A 162 -6.43 -8.46 7.44
C ASP A 162 -6.05 -7.22 8.26
N ILE A 163 -7.01 -6.34 8.51
CA ILE A 163 -6.86 -5.17 9.37
C ILE A 163 -7.61 -5.38 10.69
N GLY A 164 -6.98 -4.99 11.80
CA GLY A 164 -7.61 -5.05 13.11
C GLY A 164 -8.68 -3.97 13.28
N SER A 165 -9.43 -4.02 14.39
CA SER A 165 -10.47 -3.02 14.72
C SER A 165 -9.96 -1.58 14.83
N ASN A 166 -8.66 -1.41 15.02
CA ASN A 166 -8.00 -0.10 15.08
C ASN A 166 -7.52 0.41 13.70
N GLY A 167 -7.87 -0.30 12.61
CA GLY A 167 -7.41 -0.02 11.26
C GLY A 167 -6.03 -0.61 10.96
N ALA A 168 -5.47 -0.20 9.82
CA ALA A 168 -4.13 -0.63 9.39
C ALA A 168 -3.04 0.01 10.27
N SER A 169 -2.10 -0.80 10.76
CA SER A 169 -0.91 -0.31 11.46
C SER A 169 0.10 0.33 10.49
N GLU A 170 0.99 1.19 11.01
CA GLU A 170 2.08 1.78 10.20
C GLU A 170 2.94 0.70 9.51
N GLU A 171 3.24 -0.38 10.24
CA GLU A 171 4.04 -1.48 9.72
C GLU A 171 3.33 -2.22 8.58
N LEU A 172 2.01 -2.36 8.66
CA LEU A 172 1.22 -2.96 7.60
C LEU A 172 1.13 -2.05 6.37
N ILE A 173 0.97 -0.74 6.58
CA ILE A 173 1.00 0.26 5.50
C ILE A 173 2.33 0.16 4.77
N GLU A 174 3.46 0.22 5.48
CA GLU A 174 4.79 0.13 4.88
C GLU A 174 5.01 -1.20 4.14
N ALA A 175 4.60 -2.33 4.73
CA ALA A 175 4.72 -3.62 4.06
C ALA A 175 3.93 -3.67 2.75
N ALA A 176 2.73 -3.08 2.71
CA ALA A 176 1.88 -3.06 1.53
C ALA A 176 2.43 -2.12 0.44
N THR A 177 2.82 -0.89 0.79
CA THR A 177 3.34 0.11 -0.16
C THR A 177 4.69 -0.32 -0.74
N SER A 178 5.62 -0.77 0.11
CA SER A 178 6.94 -1.24 -0.34
C SER A 178 6.83 -2.47 -1.24
N GLY A 179 5.94 -3.40 -0.91
CA GLY A 179 5.69 -4.59 -1.72
C GLY A 179 5.04 -4.31 -3.07
N LEU A 180 4.20 -3.28 -3.17
CA LEU A 180 3.63 -2.80 -4.44
C LEU A 180 4.68 -2.11 -5.30
N VAL A 181 5.45 -1.18 -4.72
CA VAL A 181 6.53 -0.49 -5.44
C VAL A 181 7.60 -1.46 -5.93
N SER A 182 7.95 -2.47 -5.12
CA SER A 182 8.91 -3.51 -5.53
C SER A 182 8.44 -4.28 -6.77
N ARG A 183 7.16 -4.64 -6.84
CA ARG A 183 6.58 -5.34 -8.01
C ARG A 183 6.50 -4.46 -9.24
N PHE A 184 6.22 -3.17 -9.06
CA PHE A 184 6.29 -2.21 -10.15
C PHE A 184 7.72 -2.11 -10.70
N VAL A 185 8.72 -1.99 -9.82
CA VAL A 185 10.14 -1.98 -10.20
C VAL A 185 10.56 -3.27 -10.89
N GLU A 186 10.08 -4.42 -10.43
CA GLU A 186 10.34 -5.72 -11.08
C GLU A 186 9.75 -5.79 -12.49
N ALA A 187 8.53 -5.28 -12.69
CA ALA A 187 7.90 -5.20 -14.01
C ALA A 187 8.59 -4.19 -14.95
N ALA A 188 9.35 -3.24 -14.41
CA ALA A 188 10.09 -2.23 -15.16
C ALA A 188 11.52 -2.66 -15.55
N ARG A 189 11.95 -3.87 -15.22
CA ARG A 189 13.27 -4.42 -15.60
C ARG A 189 13.23 -5.13 -16.94
#